data_AF-A0A7Y2FTI9-F1
#
_entry.id   AF-A0A7Y2FTI9-F1
#
_cell.length_a   1.000
_cell.length_b   1.000
_cell.length_c   1.000
_cell.angle_alpha   90.00
_cell.angle_beta   90.00
_cell.angle_gamma   90.00
#
_symmetry.space_group_name_H-M   'P 1'
#
loop_
_entity.id
_entity.type
_entity.pdbx_description
1 polymer ?
#
loop_
_entity_poly.entity_id
_entity_poly.type
_entity_poly.pdbx_seq_one_letter_code
_entity_poly.pdbx_strand_id
1 'polypeptide(L)' 'PSPTSDRIIHAFGHQHIGLTLGGITGRIVADLAEGRAPNFDISAFDPGRFNGR' A
#
# COMPACT_ATOMS: atom_id res chain seq x y z
N PRO A 1 4.02 -1.87 3.03
CA PRO A 1 5.14 -1.57 3.96
C PRO A 1 6.49 -1.63 3.22
N SER A 2 7.51 -0.90 3.65
CA SER A 2 8.86 -1.05 3.07
C SER A 2 9.49 -2.38 3.49
N PRO A 3 10.22 -3.08 2.60
CA PRO A 3 10.93 -4.32 2.95
C PRO A 3 12.11 -4.08 3.90
N THR A 4 12.58 -2.84 4.05
CA THR A 4 13.77 -2.50 4.86
C THR A 4 13.46 -1.68 6.11
N SER A 5 12.21 -1.25 6.32
CA SER A 5 11.80 -0.45 7.48
C SER A 5 10.29 -0.52 7.71
N ASP A 6 9.88 -0.78 8.94
CA ASP A 6 8.48 -0.75 9.38
C ASP A 6 7.92 0.68 9.53
N ARG A 7 8.78 1.69 9.59
CA ARG A 7 8.42 3.11 9.72
C ARG A 7 8.09 3.79 8.39
N ILE A 8 8.14 3.05 7.28
CA ILE A 8 7.98 3.59 5.93
C ILE A 8 6.86 2.84 5.20
N ILE A 9 5.88 3.61 4.70
CA ILE A 9 4.79 3.11 3.85
C ILE A 9 4.87 3.81 2.49
N HIS A 10 4.99 3.00 1.43
CA HIS A 10 4.92 3.47 0.04
C HIS A 10 3.46 3.41 -0.43
N ALA A 11 2.87 4.56 -0.74
CA ALA A 11 1.46 4.69 -1.13
C ALA A 11 1.30 5.57 -2.39
N PHE A 12 2.00 5.19 -3.47
CA PHE A 12 2.02 5.90 -4.75
C PHE A 12 1.68 4.96 -5.92
N GLY A 13 1.74 5.46 -7.15
CA GLY A 13 1.50 4.66 -8.37
C GLY A 13 0.07 4.72 -8.91
N HIS A 14 -0.74 5.68 -8.44
CA HIS A 14 -2.14 5.86 -8.86
C HIS A 14 -2.30 6.62 -10.18
N GLN A 15 -1.22 7.09 -10.81
CA GLN A 15 -1.27 7.89 -12.05
C GLN A 15 -2.30 9.04 -11.95
N HIS A 16 -3.09 9.29 -13.01
CA HIS A 16 -4.07 10.38 -13.09
C HIS A 16 -5.33 10.17 -12.23
N ILE A 17 -5.53 8.99 -11.63
CA ILE A 17 -6.68 8.69 -10.76
C ILE A 17 -6.35 8.80 -9.27
N GLY A 18 -5.20 9.42 -8.91
CA GLY A 18 -4.78 9.58 -7.52
C GLY A 18 -5.78 10.30 -6.62
N LEU A 19 -6.46 11.33 -7.13
CA LEU A 19 -7.48 12.06 -6.34
C LEU A 19 -8.70 11.17 -6.06
N THR A 20 -9.19 10.45 -7.07
CA THR A 20 -10.31 9.51 -6.93
C THR A 20 -10.00 8.39 -5.94
N LEU A 21 -8.77 7.88 -5.95
CA LEU A 21 -8.36 6.76 -5.09
C LEU A 21 -7.83 7.18 -3.72
N GLY A 22 -7.58 8.48 -3.48
CA GLY A 22 -6.92 8.98 -2.27
C GLY A 22 -7.59 8.55 -0.97
N GLY A 23 -8.92 8.55 -0.91
CA GLY A 23 -9.66 8.11 0.28
C GLY A 23 -9.49 6.61 0.58
N ILE A 24 -9.51 5.77 -0.47
CA ILE A 24 -9.30 4.32 -0.34
C ILE A 24 -7.87 4.05 0.12
N THR A 25 -6.88 4.67 -0.53
CA THR A 25 -5.47 4.53 -0.18
C THR A 25 -5.20 5.03 1.25
N GLY A 26 -5.79 6.14 1.66
CA GLY A 26 -5.65 6.68 3.01
C GLY A 26 -6.13 5.70 4.09
N ARG A 27 -7.27 5.03 3.87
CA ARG A 27 -7.77 3.99 4.78
C ARG A 27 -6.80 2.83 4.91
N ILE A 28 -6.28 2.34 3.80
CA ILE A 28 -5.28 1.25 3.79
C ILE A 28 -4.03 1.66 4.55
N VAL A 29 -3.51 2.87 4.29
CA VAL A 29 -2.31 3.39 4.96
C VAL A 29 -2.53 3.51 6.47
N ALA A 30 -3.70 3.96 6.92
CA ALA A 30 -4.03 4.03 8.34
C ALA A 30 -4.03 2.64 9.00
N ASP A 31 -4.69 1.65 8.38
CA ASP A 31 -4.69 0.28 8.89
C ASP A 31 -3.26 -0.29 8.98
N LEU A 32 -2.44 -0.09 7.93
CA LEU A 32 -1.04 -0.53 7.93
C LEU A 32 -0.19 0.17 9.00
N ALA A 33 -0.38 1.47 9.20
CA ALA A 33 0.35 2.25 10.21
C ALA A 33 0.02 1.81 11.64
N GLU A 34 -1.20 1.30 11.86
CA GLU A 34 -1.66 0.80 13.16
C GLU A 34 -1.46 -0.72 13.31
N GLY A 35 -0.79 -1.38 12.35
CA GLY A 35 -0.54 -2.83 12.38
C GLY A 35 -1.79 -3.68 12.20
N ARG A 36 -2.86 -3.12 11.63
CA ARG A 36 -4.11 -3.83 11.31
C ARG A 36 -4.10 -4.33 9.87
N ALA A 37 -4.87 -5.39 9.62
CA ALA A 37 -5.12 -5.85 8.26
C ALA A 37 -6.00 -4.83 7.51
N PRO A 38 -5.67 -4.46 6.26
CA PRO A 38 -6.53 -3.65 5.41
C PRO A 38 -7.87 -4.33 5.13
N ASN A 39 -8.86 -3.55 4.73
CA ASN A 39 -10.22 -4.02 4.44
C ASN A 39 -10.37 -4.88 3.16
N PHE A 40 -9.28 -5.11 2.41
CA PHE A 40 -9.20 -6.05 1.29
C PHE A 40 -7.76 -6.50 1.05
N ASP A 41 -7.56 -7.58 0.28
CA ASP A 41 -6.22 -8.09 -0.04
C ASP A 41 -5.46 -7.13 -0.97
N ILE A 42 -4.29 -6.70 -0.51
CA ILE A 42 -3.38 -5.79 -1.23
C ILE A 42 -2.09 -6.49 -1.70
N SER A 43 -2.03 -7.83 -1.65
CA SER A 43 -0.87 -8.64 -2.08
C SER A 43 -0.40 -8.32 -3.50
N ALA A 44 -1.34 -7.95 -4.38
CA ALA A 44 -1.04 -7.50 -5.74
C ALA A 44 -0.14 -6.26 -5.79
N PHE A 45 -0.04 -5.46 -4.73
CA PHE A 45 0.79 -4.24 -4.65
C PHE A 45 2.12 -4.44 -3.91
N ASP A 46 2.48 -5.69 -3.58
CA ASP A 46 3.74 -6.00 -2.93
C ASP A 46 4.94 -5.59 -3.81
N PRO A 47 5.95 -4.86 -3.27
CA PRO A 47 7.10 -4.42 -4.04
C PRO A 47 7.95 -5.57 -4.60
N GLY A 48 7.88 -6.76 -4.00
CA GLY A 48 8.56 -7.99 -4.42
C GLY A 48 7.76 -8.86 -5.40
N ARG A 49 6.56 -8.45 -5.85
CA ARG A 49 5.69 -9.25 -6.74
C ARG A 49 6.28 -9.66 -8.10
N PHE A 50 7.47 -9.17 -8.43
CA PHE A 50 8.19 -9.46 -9.67
C PHE A 50 9.50 -10.26 -9.46
N ASN A 51 9.93 -10.50 -8.22
CA ASN A 51 11.26 -11.04 -7.93
C ASN A 51 11.51 -12.49 -8.40
N GLY A 52 10.49 -13.19 -8.89
CA GLY A 52 10.59 -14.54 -9.46
C GLY A 52 10.11 -14.64 -10.91
N ARG A 53 9.99 -13.51 -11.63
CA ARG A 53 9.77 -13.49 -13.09
C ARG A 53 11.11 -13.48 -13.83
#